data_AF-A0A8B6HEF2-F1
#
_entry.id   AF-A0A8B6HEF2-F1
#
_cell.length_a   1.000
_cell.length_b   1.000
_cell.length_c   1.000
_cell.angle_alpha   90.00
_cell.angle_beta   90.00
_cell.angle_gamma   90.00
#
_symmetry.space_group_name_H-M   'P 1'
#
loop_
_entity.id
_entity.type
_entity.pdbx_description
1 polymer ?
#
loop_
_entity_poly.entity_id
_entity_poly.type
_entity_poly.pdbx_seq_one_letter_code
_entity_poly.pdbx_strand_id
1 'polypeptide(L)'
;MNNFDIFDGTSTPEWSLFKTNFDFTAIKNGWNQEQKLQMLISKLSGKALKFYERRPNTIQKDYEALCKLFEDRFDWVGYSYLSLKHLENIAPYPGELIEEFKHRIEELVEGTFSK
;
A
#
# COMPACT_ATOMS: atom_id res chain seq x y z
N MET A 1 -2.35 19.00 10.54
CA MET A 1 -2.92 17.63 10.51
C MET A 1 -2.43 16.98 9.23
N ASN A 2 -1.63 15.92 9.32
CA ASN A 2 -1.03 15.28 8.15
C ASN A 2 -2.12 14.51 7.40
N ASN A 3 -2.28 14.79 6.11
CA ASN A 3 -3.36 14.29 5.26
C ASN A 3 -3.21 12.80 4.84
N PHE A 4 -2.30 12.07 5.48
CA PHE A 4 -1.96 10.67 5.17
C PHE A 4 -2.63 9.66 6.11
N ASP A 5 -3.38 10.15 7.10
CA ASP A 5 -4.05 9.33 8.10
C ASP A 5 -5.40 8.76 7.65
N ILE A 6 -5.93 9.22 6.52
CA ILE A 6 -7.24 8.85 5.97
C ILE A 6 -7.02 8.33 4.55
N PHE A 7 -7.67 7.22 4.21
CA PHE A 7 -7.69 6.65 2.87
C PHE A 7 -9.06 6.87 2.23
N ASP A 8 -9.09 7.67 1.16
CA ASP A 8 -10.35 8.03 0.47
C ASP A 8 -10.60 7.19 -0.79
N GLY A 9 -9.65 6.35 -1.19
CA GLY A 9 -9.71 5.54 -2.41
C GLY A 9 -9.49 6.34 -3.69
N THR A 10 -8.79 7.47 -3.61
CA THR A 10 -8.25 8.22 -4.75
C THR A 10 -6.75 7.96 -4.90
N SER A 11 -6.13 8.48 -5.97
CA SER A 11 -4.75 8.17 -6.37
C SER A 11 -3.66 8.55 -5.36
N THR A 12 -3.97 9.31 -4.29
CA THR A 12 -2.99 9.73 -3.29
C THR A 12 -3.62 9.87 -1.89
N PRO A 13 -3.09 9.20 -0.84
CA PRO A 13 -2.02 8.20 -0.89
C PRO A 13 -2.48 6.90 -1.56
N GLU A 14 -1.54 6.23 -2.24
CA GLU A 14 -1.71 4.84 -2.71
C GLU A 14 -2.00 3.92 -1.52
N TRP A 15 -2.70 2.81 -1.78
CA TRP A 15 -3.12 1.91 -0.70
C TRP A 15 -1.90 1.29 0.00
N SER A 16 -0.88 0.86 -0.76
CA SER A 16 0.39 0.35 -0.25
C SER A 16 1.08 1.29 0.77
N LEU A 17 1.15 2.59 0.47
CA LEU A 17 1.77 3.59 1.34
C LEU A 17 0.92 3.85 2.59
N PHE A 18 -0.40 3.97 2.42
CA PHE A 18 -1.32 4.09 3.56
C PHE A 18 -1.20 2.88 4.49
N LYS A 19 -1.18 1.67 3.92
CA LYS A 19 -1.11 0.41 4.67
C LYS A 19 0.21 0.26 5.43
N THR A 20 1.34 0.62 4.83
CA THR A 20 2.65 0.61 5.49
C THR A 20 2.67 1.52 6.73
N ASN A 21 2.17 2.75 6.60
CA ASN A 21 2.09 3.68 7.73
C ASN A 21 1.11 3.21 8.81
N PHE A 22 -0.01 2.61 8.39
CA PHE A 22 -0.98 2.01 9.28
C PHE A 22 -0.37 0.87 10.09
N ASP A 23 0.38 -0.03 9.45
CA ASP A 23 1.01 -1.17 10.11
C ASP A 23 2.11 -0.75 11.08
N PHE A 24 2.93 0.24 10.72
CA PHE A 24 3.90 0.81 11.63
C PHE A 24 3.22 1.38 12.89
N THR A 25 2.10 2.08 12.71
CA THR A 25 1.28 2.61 13.80
C THR A 25 0.68 1.49 14.64
N ALA A 26 0.19 0.43 14.01
CA ALA A 26 -0.38 -0.73 14.69
C ALA A 26 0.66 -1.46 15.54
N ILE A 27 1.88 -1.64 15.02
CA ILE A 27 3.00 -2.23 15.76
C ILE A 27 3.36 -1.35 16.97
N LYS A 28 3.53 -0.04 16.75
CA LYS A 28 3.89 0.90 17.82
C LYS A 28 2.87 0.92 18.96
N ASN A 29 1.58 0.74 18.63
CA ASN A 29 0.50 0.74 19.61
C ASN A 29 0.09 -0.67 20.09
N GLY A 30 0.75 -1.74 19.62
CA GLY A 30 0.44 -3.12 20.02
C GLY A 30 -0.97 -3.59 19.64
N TRP A 31 -1.51 -3.13 18.52
CA TRP A 31 -2.89 -3.46 18.12
C TRP A 31 -3.05 -4.93 17.72
N ASN A 32 -4.08 -5.57 18.28
CA ASN A 32 -4.55 -6.88 17.84
C ASN A 32 -5.37 -6.77 16.53
N GLN A 33 -5.77 -7.90 15.95
CA GLN A 33 -6.48 -7.93 14.66
C GLN A 33 -7.82 -7.18 14.69
N GLU A 34 -8.58 -7.27 15.78
CA GLU A 34 -9.84 -6.56 15.92
C GLU A 34 -9.63 -5.04 15.99
N GLN A 35 -8.63 -4.60 16.75
CA GLN A 35 -8.25 -3.19 16.84
C GLN A 35 -7.75 -2.66 15.48
N LYS A 36 -6.94 -3.45 14.76
CA LYS A 36 -6.51 -3.10 13.39
C LYS A 36 -7.71 -2.93 12.47
N LEU A 37 -8.68 -3.82 12.53
CA LEU A 37 -9.89 -3.71 11.72
C LEU A 37 -10.68 -2.43 12.04
N GLN A 38 -10.96 -2.17 13.33
CA GLN A 38 -11.70 -0.98 13.75
C GLN A 38 -10.97 0.31 13.36
N MET A 39 -9.66 0.35 13.55
CA MET A 39 -8.84 1.50 13.20
C MET A 39 -8.69 1.68 11.69
N LEU A 40 -8.69 0.60 10.91
CA LEU A 40 -8.70 0.69 9.46
C LEU A 40 -10.01 1.32 8.98
N ILE A 41 -11.16 0.81 9.47
CA ILE A 41 -12.48 1.31 9.10
C ILE A 41 -12.64 2.79 9.43
N SER A 42 -12.16 3.24 10.60
CA SER A 42 -12.26 4.65 11.01
C SER A 42 -11.41 5.61 10.16
N LYS A 43 -10.43 5.07 9.42
CA LYS A 43 -9.58 5.81 8.48
C LYS A 43 -10.07 5.74 7.04
N LEU A 44 -11.18 5.05 6.75
CA LEU A 44 -11.77 5.03 5.41
C LEU A 44 -12.67 6.25 5.19
N SER A 45 -12.60 6.82 3.99
CA SER A 45 -13.52 7.86 3.55
C SER A 45 -13.83 7.73 2.05
N GLY A 46 -14.67 8.61 1.51
CA GLY A 46 -14.83 8.74 0.06
C GLY A 46 -15.21 7.44 -0.67
N LYS A 47 -14.44 7.09 -1.71
CA LYS A 47 -14.62 5.88 -2.53
C LYS A 47 -14.26 4.61 -1.76
N ALA A 48 -13.25 4.68 -0.90
CA ALA A 48 -12.82 3.57 -0.06
C ALA A 48 -13.91 3.12 0.92
N LEU A 49 -14.53 4.06 1.64
CA LEU A 49 -15.62 3.75 2.57
C LEU A 49 -16.82 3.14 1.83
N LYS A 50 -17.22 3.74 0.69
CA LYS A 50 -18.31 3.20 -0.16
C LYS A 50 -17.99 1.81 -0.71
N PHE A 51 -16.73 1.50 -0.96
CA PHE A 51 -16.30 0.17 -1.40
C PHE A 51 -16.42 -0.86 -0.28
N TYR A 52 -15.97 -0.49 0.93
CA TYR A 52 -16.11 -1.29 2.16
C TYR A 52 -17.58 -1.60 2.50
N GLU A 53 -18.46 -0.59 2.53
CA GLU A 53 -19.89 -0.76 2.91
C GLU A 53 -20.64 -1.74 2.01
N ARG A 54 -20.17 -1.93 0.76
CA ARG A 54 -20.75 -2.86 -0.22
C ARG A 54 -20.20 -4.28 -0.10
N ARG A 55 -19.32 -4.58 0.85
CA ARG A 55 -18.77 -5.94 1.06
C ARG A 55 -19.69 -6.75 1.98
N PRO A 56 -19.76 -8.09 1.83
CA PRO A 56 -20.48 -8.95 2.77
C PRO A 56 -19.96 -8.83 4.20
N ASN A 57 -20.82 -9.06 5.20
CA ASN A 57 -20.45 -9.00 6.62
C ASN A 57 -19.28 -9.92 7.00
N THR A 58 -19.11 -11.04 6.28
CA THR A 58 -17.98 -11.96 6.48
C THR A 58 -16.64 -11.30 6.16
N ILE A 59 -16.60 -10.46 5.12
CA ILE A 59 -15.42 -9.71 4.70
C ILE A 59 -15.23 -8.45 5.58
N GLN A 60 -16.32 -7.77 5.95
CA GLN A 60 -16.23 -6.58 6.79
C GLN A 60 -15.65 -6.86 8.18
N LYS A 61 -15.72 -8.12 8.64
CA LYS A 61 -15.23 -8.59 9.95
C LYS A 61 -13.85 -9.24 9.88
N ASP A 62 -13.26 -9.33 8.70
CA ASP A 62 -11.97 -9.99 8.47
C ASP A 62 -10.97 -8.95 7.96
N TYR A 63 -10.00 -8.62 8.80
CA TYR A 63 -8.97 -7.64 8.48
C TYR A 63 -8.14 -8.05 7.26
N GLU A 64 -7.74 -9.32 7.17
CA GLU A 64 -6.85 -9.80 6.12
C GLU A 64 -7.57 -9.87 4.79
N ALA A 65 -8.80 -10.41 4.79
CA ALA A 65 -9.63 -10.45 3.59
C ALA A 65 -9.97 -9.04 3.09
N LEU A 66 -10.22 -8.09 4.01
CA LEU A 66 -10.47 -6.70 3.65
C LEU A 66 -9.24 -6.03 3.04
N CYS A 67 -8.05 -6.24 3.62
CA CYS A 67 -6.82 -5.66 3.10
C CYS A 67 -6.52 -6.14 1.67
N LYS A 68 -6.64 -7.45 1.43
CA LYS A 68 -6.44 -8.03 0.11
C LYS A 68 -7.40 -7.45 -0.93
N LEU A 69 -8.67 -7.27 -0.58
CA LEU A 69 -9.66 -6.67 -1.47
C LEU A 69 -9.38 -5.20 -1.79
N PHE A 70 -8.78 -4.47 -0.85
CA PHE A 70 -8.40 -3.08 -1.05
C PHE A 70 -7.16 -2.98 -1.94
N GLU A 71 -6.19 -3.85 -1.76
CA GLU A 71 -5.03 -4.01 -2.65
C GLU A 71 -5.48 -4.32 -4.09
N ASP A 72 -6.30 -5.36 -4.26
CA ASP A 72 -6.88 -5.76 -5.56
C ASP A 72 -7.74 -4.66 -6.23
N ARG A 73 -8.19 -3.65 -5.48
CA ARG A 73 -9.10 -2.62 -6.00
C ARG A 73 -8.42 -1.29 -6.24
N PHE A 74 -7.60 -0.85 -5.30
CA PHE A 74 -7.04 0.50 -5.25
C PHE A 74 -5.56 0.52 -5.62
N ASP A 75 -4.87 -0.61 -5.51
CA ASP A 75 -3.55 -0.82 -6.11
C ASP A 75 -3.65 -1.55 -7.46
N TRP A 76 -4.87 -1.79 -7.97
CA TRP A 76 -5.11 -2.28 -9.34
C TRP A 76 -4.92 -1.18 -10.40
N VAL A 77 -3.73 -0.59 -10.43
CA VAL A 77 -3.15 0.04 -11.62
C VAL A 77 -1.63 -0.16 -11.56
N GLY A 78 -1.16 -1.26 -12.14
CA GLY A 78 0.18 -1.36 -12.72
C GLY A 78 1.36 -1.09 -11.79
N TYR A 79 1.78 -2.11 -11.05
CA TYR A 79 3.21 -2.30 -10.71
C TYR A 79 4.12 -2.12 -11.95
N SER A 80 3.59 -2.25 -13.18
CA SER A 80 4.32 -1.86 -14.37
C SER A 80 4.52 -0.35 -14.53
N TYR A 81 3.55 0.54 -14.33
CA TYR A 81 3.73 1.94 -14.75
C TYR A 81 4.68 2.73 -13.85
N LEU A 82 4.56 2.60 -12.52
CA LEU A 82 5.45 3.29 -11.58
C LEU A 82 6.85 2.65 -11.56
N SER A 83 6.96 1.33 -11.67
CA SER A 83 8.27 0.68 -11.78
C SER A 83 8.91 0.91 -13.14
N LEU A 84 8.15 0.98 -14.25
CA LEU A 84 8.68 1.43 -15.55
C LEU A 84 9.15 2.88 -15.46
N LYS A 85 8.39 3.77 -14.83
CA LYS A 85 8.82 5.17 -14.64
C LYS A 85 10.05 5.27 -13.72
N HIS A 86 10.17 4.42 -12.70
CA HIS A 86 11.39 4.35 -11.89
C HIS A 86 12.57 3.80 -12.70
N LEU A 87 12.38 2.75 -13.51
CA LEU A 87 13.40 2.22 -14.43
C LEU A 87 13.84 3.26 -15.46
N GLU A 88 12.91 4.05 -16.01
CA GLU A 88 13.20 5.14 -16.95
C GLU A 88 14.04 6.26 -16.32
N ASN A 89 13.91 6.47 -15.01
CA ASN A 89 14.53 7.60 -14.31
C ASN A 89 15.60 7.18 -13.29
N ILE A 90 15.97 5.89 -13.21
CA ILE A 90 16.94 5.40 -12.23
C ILE A 90 18.35 5.87 -12.60
N ALA A 91 19.06 6.41 -11.62
CA ALA A 91 20.43 6.86 -11.75
C ALA A 91 21.26 6.41 -10.53
N PRO A 92 22.57 6.18 -10.70
CA PRO A 92 23.45 5.89 -9.59
C PRO A 92 23.46 7.03 -8.57
N TYR A 93 23.49 6.71 -7.29
CA TYR A 93 23.71 7.70 -6.25
C TYR A 93 25.17 8.18 -6.26
N PRO A 94 25.46 9.38 -5.73
CA PRO A 94 26.83 9.86 -5.59
C PRO A 94 27.66 8.90 -4.71
N GLY A 95 28.67 8.28 -5.30
CA GLY A 95 29.55 7.32 -4.61
C GLY A 95 29.02 5.88 -4.52
N GLU A 96 27.88 5.57 -5.16
CA GLU A 96 27.36 4.21 -5.25
C GLU A 96 28.28 3.33 -6.09
N LEU A 97 28.60 2.13 -5.58
CA LEU A 97 29.36 1.14 -6.32
C LEU A 97 28.50 0.53 -7.43
N ILE A 98 29.13 0.06 -8.50
CA ILE A 98 28.39 -0.47 -9.66
C ILE A 98 27.59 -1.73 -9.32
N GLU A 99 28.07 -2.50 -8.34
CA GLU A 99 27.41 -3.68 -7.81
C GLU A 99 26.16 -3.32 -6.99
N GLU A 100 26.21 -2.24 -6.22
CA GLU A 100 25.08 -1.73 -5.43
C GLU A 100 23.99 -1.17 -6.34
N PHE A 101 24.39 -0.44 -7.38
CA PHE A 101 23.49 0.07 -8.40
C PHE A 101 22.82 -1.06 -9.18
N LYS A 102 23.59 -2.09 -9.57
CA LYS A 102 23.08 -3.28 -10.23
C LYS A 102 22.04 -4.00 -9.36
N HIS A 103 22.35 -4.22 -8.08
CA HIS A 103 21.43 -4.89 -7.17
C HIS A 103 20.09 -4.16 -7.05
N ARG A 104 20.11 -2.82 -6.97
CA ARG A 104 18.92 -1.97 -6.95
C ARG A 104 18.07 -2.09 -8.22
N ILE A 105 18.70 -2.21 -9.39
CA ILE A 105 17.99 -2.47 -10.66
C ILE A 105 17.35 -3.86 -10.62
N GLU A 106 18.06 -4.88 -10.14
CA GLU A 106 17.55 -6.24 -10.03
C GLU A 106 16.32 -6.32 -9.10
N GLU A 107 16.38 -5.70 -7.91
CA GLU A 107 15.23 -5.60 -7.00
C GLU A 107 14.03 -4.89 -7.63
N LEU A 108 14.27 -3.81 -8.39
CA LEU A 108 13.22 -3.05 -9.06
C LEU A 108 12.56 -3.87 -10.17
N VAL A 109 13.33 -4.67 -10.91
CA VAL A 109 12.82 -5.57 -11.96
C VAL A 109 12.07 -6.76 -11.35
N GLU A 110 12.60 -7.40 -10.32
CA GLU A 110 11.96 -8.53 -9.64
C GLU A 110 10.62 -8.11 -9.02
N GLY A 111 10.55 -6.93 -8.40
CA GLY A 111 9.31 -6.34 -7.89
C GLY A 111 8.31 -5.90 -8.97
N THR A 112 8.74 -5.81 -10.24
CA THR A 112 7.86 -5.47 -11.38
C THR A 112 7.16 -6.70 -11.96
N PHE A 113 7.77 -7.89 -11.87
CA PHE A 113 7.30 -9.10 -12.56
C PHE A 113 6.96 -10.29 -11.65
N SER A 114 7.23 -10.21 -10.34
CA SER A 114 6.91 -11.30 -9.41
C SER A 114 5.45 -11.26 -8.96
N LYS A 115 4.77 -12.40 -9.14
CA LYS A 115 3.38 -12.69 -8.76
C LYS A 115 3.30 -13.24 -7.33
#